data_AF-A0A954XT60-F1
#
_entry.id   AF-A0A954XT60-F1
#
_cell.length_a   1.000
_cell.length_b   1.000
_cell.length_c   1.000
_cell.angle_alpha   90.00
_cell.angle_beta   90.00
_cell.angle_gamma   90.00
#
_symmetry.space_group_name_H-M   'P 1'
#
loop_
_entity.id
_entity.type
_entity.pdbx_description
1 polymer ?
#
loop_
_entity_poly.entity_id
_entity_poly.type
_entity_poly.pdbx_seq_one_letter_code
_entity_poly.pdbx_strand_id
1 'polypeptide(L)'
;MADTKAYGLDLAGYSTKGSALAMAERTGDAITVTIMRGNVFAKQAAGTDNLATVSDPELNELKRLMKEAPIYVDVPIDLQGLPAFKGATKVADLTKRPIDQALGALPPLADKIGSYVARMQHLRRRLTTESGTDPLGTDLFETYPAASLKQSGYSREGYKGTAEFDGTQWIGVGAKKDTEQKKNNTLAGLLNDLQWKAAKDFRLVHDEFDAAICALTGLDNQLKGVELRRAALLSANQDLPTGYVILKSIPMRVAIRLDELGGQP
;
A
#
# COMPACT_ATOMS: atom_id res chain seq x y z
N MET A 1 20.51 -14.88 -8.91
CA MET A 1 19.29 -14.12 -9.23
C MET A 1 19.69 -12.65 -9.27
N ALA A 2 19.17 -11.87 -10.21
CA ALA A 2 19.46 -10.43 -10.24
C ALA A 2 18.85 -9.76 -8.99
N ASP A 3 19.50 -8.70 -8.51
CA ASP A 3 18.95 -7.91 -7.42
C ASP A 3 17.65 -7.24 -7.91
N THR A 4 16.57 -7.40 -7.15
CA THR A 4 15.26 -6.84 -7.50
C THR A 4 14.83 -5.86 -6.43
N LYS A 5 14.29 -4.71 -6.85
CA LYS A 5 13.84 -3.63 -5.99
C LYS A 5 12.41 -3.24 -6.34
N ALA A 6 11.63 -2.81 -5.35
CA ALA A 6 10.28 -2.29 -5.53
C ALA A 6 9.92 -1.34 -4.39
N TYR A 7 9.03 -0.39 -4.68
CA TYR A 7 8.51 0.56 -3.69
C TYR A 7 7.04 0.30 -3.39
N GLY A 8 6.65 0.49 -2.14
CA GLY A 8 5.29 0.36 -1.66
C GLY A 8 4.84 1.63 -0.98
N LEU A 9 3.67 2.13 -1.37
CA LEU A 9 3.09 3.36 -0.84
C LEU A 9 1.70 3.06 -0.30
N ASP A 10 1.52 3.22 1.00
CA ASP A 10 0.20 3.24 1.61
C ASP A 10 -0.25 4.70 1.78
N LEU A 11 -1.41 5.04 1.23
CA LEU A 11 -2.02 6.36 1.31
C LEU A 11 -3.23 6.35 2.26
N ALA A 12 -3.05 5.79 3.46
CA ALA A 12 -4.05 5.80 4.52
C ALA A 12 -3.92 7.02 5.47
N GLY A 13 -4.49 8.17 5.08
CA GLY A 13 -5.03 9.14 6.06
C GLY A 13 -4.22 10.42 6.41
N TYR A 14 -4.42 11.49 5.66
CA TYR A 14 -4.26 12.90 6.02
C TYR A 14 -4.98 13.28 7.33
N SER A 15 -6.09 12.64 7.72
CA SER A 15 -6.69 12.88 9.04
C SER A 15 -6.02 12.13 10.19
N THR A 16 -5.12 11.18 9.90
CA THR A 16 -4.44 10.31 10.89
C THR A 16 -2.91 10.37 10.83
N LYS A 17 -2.31 11.23 9.99
CA LYS A 17 -0.85 11.36 9.75
C LYS A 17 -0.20 10.10 9.11
N GLY A 18 -0.97 9.28 8.40
CA GLY A 18 -0.66 7.85 8.19
C GLY A 18 -0.21 7.39 6.80
N SER A 19 0.30 8.26 5.91
CA SER A 19 0.91 7.75 4.67
C SER A 19 2.29 7.16 4.96
N ALA A 20 2.55 5.97 4.43
CA ALA A 20 3.80 5.25 4.64
C ALA A 20 4.45 4.85 3.32
N LEU A 21 5.78 4.93 3.27
CA LEU A 21 6.59 4.53 2.14
C LEU A 21 7.56 3.44 2.60
N ALA A 22 7.64 2.37 1.83
CA ALA A 22 8.59 1.29 2.05
C ALA A 22 9.31 0.92 0.75
N MET A 23 10.53 0.45 0.88
CA MET A 23 11.34 -0.11 -0.19
C MET A 23 11.63 -1.56 0.13
N ALA A 24 11.30 -2.48 -0.77
CA ALA A 24 11.70 -3.87 -0.68
C ALA A 24 12.85 -4.14 -1.65
N GLU A 25 13.84 -4.89 -1.19
CA GLU A 25 14.99 -5.32 -1.99
C GLU A 25 15.26 -6.81 -1.76
N ARG A 26 15.56 -7.53 -2.84
CA ARG A 26 15.99 -8.93 -2.82
C ARG A 26 17.42 -9.04 -3.32
N THR A 27 18.30 -9.58 -2.48
CA THR A 27 19.71 -9.89 -2.81
C THR A 27 19.94 -11.38 -2.55
N GLY A 28 20.04 -12.17 -3.63
CA GLY A 28 19.99 -13.62 -3.53
C GLY A 28 18.65 -14.09 -2.94
N ASP A 29 18.70 -14.84 -1.84
CA ASP A 29 17.51 -15.32 -1.11
C ASP A 29 17.09 -14.38 0.04
N ALA A 30 17.88 -13.36 0.33
CA ALA A 30 17.59 -12.41 1.41
C ALA A 30 16.65 -11.31 0.91
N ILE A 31 15.60 -11.03 1.69
CA ILE A 31 14.68 -9.92 1.43
C ILE A 31 14.79 -8.92 2.58
N THR A 32 15.03 -7.66 2.23
CA THR A 32 15.02 -6.54 3.17
C THR A 32 13.91 -5.57 2.81
N VAL A 33 13.15 -5.12 3.81
CA VAL A 33 12.23 -4.00 3.69
C VAL A 33 12.78 -2.83 4.50
N THR A 34 12.92 -1.69 3.85
CA THR A 34 13.33 -0.43 4.47
C THR A 34 12.11 0.49 4.56
N ILE A 35 11.72 0.84 5.77
CA ILE A 35 10.64 1.81 6.01
C ILE A 35 11.23 3.21 5.94
N MET A 36 10.67 4.05 5.06
CA MET A 36 11.18 5.39 4.74
C MET A 36 10.34 6.45 5.45
N ARG A 37 10.71 6.77 6.69
CA ARG A 37 10.00 7.79 7.51
C ARG A 37 10.41 9.20 7.09
N GLY A 38 9.50 10.16 7.24
CA GLY A 38 9.74 11.55 6.84
C GLY A 38 9.58 11.82 5.34
N ASN A 39 9.03 10.86 4.59
CA ASN A 39 8.78 11.01 3.16
C ASN A 39 7.76 12.13 2.85
N VAL A 40 7.78 12.61 1.61
CA VAL A 40 6.93 13.73 1.18
C VAL A 40 5.43 13.43 1.21
N PHE A 41 5.03 12.17 1.06
CA PHE A 41 3.62 11.74 1.06
C PHE A 41 3.00 11.77 2.47
N ALA A 42 3.82 11.63 3.52
CA ALA A 42 3.40 11.73 4.92
C ALA A 42 3.05 13.15 5.37
N LYS A 43 3.38 14.18 4.56
CA LYS A 43 3.10 15.58 4.89
C LYS A 43 1.60 15.88 4.76
N GLN A 44 1.00 16.40 5.84
CA GLN A 44 -0.38 16.86 5.82
C GLN A 44 -0.52 18.11 4.93
N ALA A 45 -1.56 18.13 4.11
CA ALA A 45 -1.97 19.30 3.34
C ALA A 45 -3.40 19.67 3.71
N ALA A 46 -3.66 20.96 3.88
CA ALA A 46 -4.99 21.52 4.00
C ALA A 46 -5.62 21.70 2.62
N GLY A 47 -6.96 21.67 2.55
CA GLY A 47 -7.69 21.88 1.28
C GLY A 47 -7.50 23.28 0.66
N THR A 48 -6.94 24.23 1.43
CA THR A 48 -6.63 25.59 0.99
C THR A 48 -5.17 25.78 0.56
N ASP A 49 -4.32 24.75 0.71
CA ASP A 49 -2.91 24.86 0.35
C ASP A 49 -2.73 25.00 -1.17
N ASN A 50 -1.63 25.64 -1.55
CA ASN A 50 -1.29 25.76 -2.96
C ASN A 50 -0.95 24.38 -3.54
N LEU A 51 -1.69 23.95 -4.57
CA LEU A 51 -1.53 22.62 -5.16
C LEU A 51 -0.09 22.34 -5.60
N ALA A 52 0.62 23.30 -6.19
CA ALA A 52 2.00 23.10 -6.65
C ALA A 52 2.94 22.82 -5.47
N THR A 53 2.80 23.55 -4.36
CA THR A 53 3.61 23.34 -3.14
C THR A 53 3.42 21.95 -2.52
N VAL A 54 2.29 21.31 -2.82
CA VAL A 54 1.87 20.03 -2.27
C VAL A 54 2.20 18.89 -3.25
N SER A 55 1.89 19.06 -4.54
CA SER A 55 2.01 18.00 -5.56
C SER A 55 3.34 17.96 -6.30
N ASP A 56 4.09 19.08 -6.41
CA ASP A 56 5.40 19.05 -7.06
C ASP A 56 6.43 18.20 -6.31
N PRO A 57 6.57 18.29 -4.96
CA PRO A 57 7.48 17.43 -4.22
C PRO A 57 7.14 15.95 -4.37
N GLU A 58 5.86 15.60 -4.32
CA GLU A 58 5.40 14.22 -4.52
C GLU A 58 5.64 13.72 -5.94
N LEU A 59 5.37 14.55 -6.94
CA LEU A 59 5.62 14.19 -8.33
C LEU A 59 7.12 13.93 -8.56
N ASN A 60 7.97 14.80 -8.04
CA ASN A 60 9.43 14.64 -8.14
C ASN A 60 9.89 13.37 -7.43
N GLU A 61 9.30 13.05 -6.27
CA GLU A 61 9.59 11.82 -5.55
C GLU A 61 9.12 10.58 -6.32
N LEU A 62 7.89 10.56 -6.85
CA LEU A 62 7.42 9.47 -7.71
C LEU A 62 8.34 9.26 -8.91
N LYS A 63 8.73 10.34 -9.61
CA LYS A 63 9.68 10.25 -10.73
C LYS A 63 11.03 9.69 -10.30
N ARG A 64 11.55 10.10 -9.15
CA ARG A 64 12.81 9.59 -8.61
C ARG A 64 12.71 8.09 -8.33
N LEU A 65 11.68 7.68 -7.59
CA LEU A 65 11.42 6.30 -7.23
C LEU A 65 11.22 5.41 -8.48
N MET A 66 10.42 5.84 -9.45
CA MET A 66 10.14 5.11 -10.69
C MET A 66 11.37 4.95 -11.60
N LYS A 67 12.37 5.83 -11.50
CA LYS A 67 13.65 5.64 -12.21
C LYS A 67 14.47 4.49 -11.63
N GLU A 68 14.24 4.15 -10.37
CA GLU A 68 14.97 3.10 -9.67
C GLU A 68 14.22 1.76 -9.68
N ALA A 69 12.90 1.78 -9.47
CA ALA A 69 12.08 0.58 -9.38
C ALA A 69 10.57 0.88 -9.52
N PRO A 70 9.74 -0.13 -9.85
CA PRO A 70 8.29 0.03 -9.86
C PRO A 70 7.70 0.37 -8.49
N ILE A 71 6.56 1.08 -8.50
CA ILE A 71 5.83 1.52 -7.31
C ILE A 71 4.47 0.83 -7.26
N TYR A 72 4.13 0.30 -6.08
CA TYR A 72 2.86 -0.36 -5.78
C TYR A 72 2.13 0.47 -4.72
N VAL A 73 0.88 0.87 -4.99
CA VAL A 73 0.16 1.83 -4.14
C VAL A 73 -1.16 1.23 -3.64
N ASP A 74 -1.42 1.32 -2.34
CA ASP A 74 -2.73 1.03 -1.73
C ASP A 74 -3.67 2.24 -1.86
N VAL A 75 -4.03 2.56 -3.10
CA VAL A 75 -5.08 3.55 -3.38
C VAL A 75 -5.72 3.24 -4.73
N PRO A 76 -7.03 3.48 -4.89
CA PRO A 76 -7.66 3.50 -6.20
C PRO A 76 -7.01 4.54 -7.14
N ILE A 77 -6.22 4.08 -8.12
CA ILE A 77 -5.59 4.95 -9.13
C ILE A 77 -6.46 5.03 -10.37
N ASP A 78 -7.02 3.91 -10.82
CA ASP A 78 -7.86 3.87 -12.02
C ASP A 78 -9.34 3.81 -11.66
N LEU A 79 -10.07 4.89 -11.97
CA LEU A 79 -11.47 5.02 -11.60
C LEU A 79 -12.43 4.47 -12.67
N GLN A 80 -11.91 3.78 -13.68
CA GLN A 80 -12.75 3.03 -14.60
C GLN A 80 -13.65 2.05 -13.84
N GLY A 81 -14.92 2.01 -14.23
CA GLY A 81 -15.94 1.22 -13.54
C GLY A 81 -16.65 1.94 -12.39
N LEU A 82 -16.30 3.20 -12.08
CA LEU A 82 -17.11 4.07 -11.23
C LEU A 82 -17.92 5.11 -12.03
N PRO A 83 -19.16 5.43 -11.61
CA PRO A 83 -20.11 4.61 -10.85
C PRO A 83 -21.11 3.89 -11.77
N ALA A 84 -21.67 2.76 -11.32
CA ALA A 84 -22.71 2.04 -12.04
C ALA A 84 -24.08 2.70 -11.80
N PHE A 85 -24.42 3.71 -12.59
CA PHE A 85 -25.68 4.48 -12.42
C PHE A 85 -26.97 3.66 -12.67
N LYS A 86 -26.92 2.63 -13.52
CA LYS A 86 -28.10 1.82 -13.85
C LYS A 86 -28.09 0.52 -13.04
N GLY A 87 -29.19 0.26 -12.33
CA GLY A 87 -29.39 -1.01 -11.61
C GLY A 87 -28.67 -1.12 -10.26
N ALA A 88 -28.21 0.00 -9.69
CA ALA A 88 -27.65 0.01 -8.34
C ALA A 88 -28.70 -0.42 -7.31
N THR A 89 -28.37 -1.41 -6.48
CA THR A 89 -29.23 -1.91 -5.40
C THR A 89 -28.65 -1.63 -4.02
N LYS A 90 -27.35 -1.32 -3.94
CA LYS A 90 -26.61 -1.01 -2.71
C LYS A 90 -25.79 0.26 -2.87
N VAL A 91 -25.52 0.95 -1.77
CA VAL A 91 -24.62 2.13 -1.74
C VAL A 91 -23.23 1.80 -2.31
N ALA A 92 -22.75 0.58 -2.11
CA ALA A 92 -21.48 0.12 -2.66
C ALA A 92 -21.45 0.14 -4.20
N ASP A 93 -22.59 -0.03 -4.87
CA ASP A 93 -22.67 -0.02 -6.35
C ASP A 93 -22.45 1.40 -6.91
N LEU A 94 -22.69 2.42 -6.08
CA LEU A 94 -22.48 3.83 -6.43
C LEU A 94 -21.09 4.34 -6.02
N THR A 95 -20.38 3.62 -5.14
CA THR A 95 -19.20 4.14 -4.45
C THR A 95 -17.94 3.27 -4.58
N LYS A 96 -18.05 2.04 -5.09
CA LYS A 96 -16.94 1.08 -5.27
C LYS A 96 -16.90 0.52 -6.69
N ARG A 97 -15.69 0.28 -7.22
CA ARG A 97 -15.50 -0.55 -8.42
C ARG A 97 -15.78 -2.03 -8.06
N PRO A 98 -16.10 -2.90 -9.04
CA PRO A 98 -16.29 -4.33 -8.76
C PRO A 98 -15.10 -4.98 -8.04
N ILE A 99 -13.88 -4.62 -8.42
CA ILE A 99 -12.66 -5.12 -7.78
C ILE A 99 -12.52 -4.65 -6.32
N ASP A 100 -12.89 -3.40 -6.01
CA ASP A 100 -12.90 -2.88 -4.63
C ASP A 100 -13.90 -3.62 -3.76
N GLN A 101 -15.07 -3.96 -4.31
CA GLN A 101 -16.07 -4.73 -3.60
C GLN A 101 -15.56 -6.15 -3.31
N ALA A 102 -15.00 -6.81 -4.33
CA ALA A 102 -14.46 -8.16 -4.22
C ALA A 102 -13.32 -8.29 -3.21
N LEU A 103 -12.38 -7.34 -3.24
CA LEU A 103 -11.21 -7.34 -2.36
C LEU A 103 -11.48 -6.69 -1.00
N GLY A 104 -12.64 -6.05 -0.82
CA GLY A 104 -12.99 -5.36 0.41
C GLY A 104 -12.24 -4.05 0.62
N ALA A 105 -11.76 -3.43 -0.46
CA ALA A 105 -11.06 -2.14 -0.43
C ALA A 105 -11.99 -0.99 -0.01
N LEU A 106 -11.41 0.14 0.41
CA LEU A 106 -12.18 1.33 0.75
C LEU A 106 -12.83 1.94 -0.50
N PRO A 107 -14.03 2.56 -0.40
CA PRO A 107 -14.67 3.18 -1.53
C PRO A 107 -13.84 4.36 -2.07
N PRO A 108 -13.51 4.41 -3.38
CA PRO A 108 -12.75 5.53 -3.93
C PRO A 108 -13.44 6.89 -3.76
N LEU A 109 -14.77 6.92 -3.57
CA LEU A 109 -15.55 8.13 -3.37
C LEU A 109 -15.91 8.42 -1.89
N ALA A 110 -15.35 7.68 -0.93
CA ALA A 110 -15.59 7.94 0.49
C ALA A 110 -14.87 9.22 0.97
N ASP A 111 -15.41 9.86 2.00
CA ASP A 111 -14.78 11.03 2.63
C ASP A 111 -13.33 10.72 3.01
N LYS A 112 -12.44 11.67 2.74
CA LYS A 112 -10.97 11.57 2.83
C LYS A 112 -10.32 10.58 1.86
N ILE A 113 -10.89 9.39 1.62
CA ILE A 113 -10.35 8.45 0.63
C ILE A 113 -10.37 9.05 -0.78
N GLY A 114 -11.47 9.71 -1.15
CA GLY A 114 -11.59 10.43 -2.42
C GLY A 114 -10.56 11.54 -2.62
N SER A 115 -9.99 12.09 -1.53
CA SER A 115 -8.92 13.08 -1.63
C SER A 115 -7.59 12.46 -2.09
N TYR A 116 -7.19 11.28 -1.58
CA TYR A 116 -5.96 10.60 -2.06
C TYR A 116 -6.14 10.09 -3.48
N VAL A 117 -7.33 9.55 -3.76
CA VAL A 117 -7.69 9.10 -5.10
C VAL A 117 -7.57 10.25 -6.09
N ALA A 118 -8.11 11.43 -5.77
CA ALA A 118 -7.99 12.62 -6.62
C ALA A 118 -6.54 13.10 -6.75
N ARG A 119 -5.76 13.09 -5.66
CA ARG A 119 -4.35 13.49 -5.64
C ARG A 119 -3.48 12.55 -6.47
N MET A 120 -3.63 11.24 -6.30
CA MET A 120 -2.89 10.24 -7.06
C MET A 120 -3.29 10.24 -8.54
N GLN A 121 -4.58 10.49 -8.85
CA GLN A 121 -5.03 10.71 -10.22
C GLN A 121 -4.40 11.98 -10.84
N HIS A 122 -4.29 13.07 -10.08
CA HIS A 122 -3.58 14.26 -10.53
C HIS A 122 -2.11 13.97 -10.83
N LEU A 123 -1.41 13.27 -9.93
CA LEU A 123 -0.01 12.87 -10.11
C LEU A 123 0.17 11.96 -11.32
N ARG A 124 -0.67 10.93 -11.48
CA ARG A 124 -0.66 10.03 -12.66
C ARG A 124 -0.82 10.82 -13.95
N ARG A 125 -1.82 11.71 -14.03
CA ARG A 125 -2.05 12.52 -15.24
C ARG A 125 -0.84 13.40 -15.57
N ARG A 126 -0.22 14.01 -14.56
CA ARG A 126 1.01 14.80 -14.76
C ARG A 126 2.16 13.92 -15.24
N LEU A 127 2.37 12.74 -14.65
CA LEU A 127 3.36 11.78 -15.13
C LEU A 127 3.11 11.44 -16.61
N THR A 128 1.87 11.10 -16.99
CA THR A 128 1.50 10.80 -18.37
C THR A 128 1.77 11.95 -19.32
N THR A 129 1.41 13.19 -18.93
CA THR A 129 1.66 14.37 -19.77
C THR A 129 3.14 14.65 -19.96
N GLU A 130 3.97 14.44 -18.93
CA GLU A 130 5.40 14.74 -18.98
C GLU A 130 6.25 13.63 -19.62
N SER A 131 5.88 12.35 -19.46
CA SER A 131 6.58 11.21 -20.07
C SER A 131 6.06 10.84 -21.47
N GLY A 132 4.83 11.26 -21.81
CA GLY A 132 4.13 10.81 -23.02
C GLY A 132 3.52 9.41 -22.93
N THR A 133 3.67 8.71 -21.80
CA THR A 133 3.16 7.35 -21.57
C THR A 133 2.51 7.23 -20.21
N ASP A 134 1.39 6.49 -20.12
CA ASP A 134 0.75 6.21 -18.84
C ASP A 134 1.56 5.17 -18.07
N PRO A 135 2.08 5.49 -16.86
CA PRO A 135 2.89 4.54 -16.12
C PRO A 135 2.07 3.43 -15.45
N LEU A 136 0.74 3.53 -15.44
CA LEU A 136 -0.11 2.53 -14.80
C LEU A 136 -0.02 1.19 -15.55
N GLY A 137 0.46 0.16 -14.85
CA GLY A 137 0.69 -1.18 -15.40
C GLY A 137 2.09 -1.42 -15.96
N THR A 138 2.97 -0.41 -15.96
CA THR A 138 4.40 -0.57 -16.31
C THR A 138 5.29 -0.33 -15.11
N ASP A 139 5.19 0.85 -14.50
CA ASP A 139 6.07 1.32 -13.43
C ASP A 139 5.29 1.75 -12.19
N LEU A 140 3.98 1.91 -12.33
CA LEU A 140 3.04 2.24 -11.27
C LEU A 140 1.92 1.20 -11.25
N PHE A 141 1.62 0.66 -10.08
CA PHE A 141 0.62 -0.39 -9.90
C PHE A 141 -0.29 -0.07 -8.72
N GLU A 142 -1.55 -0.43 -8.86
CA GLU A 142 -2.53 -0.45 -7.77
C GLU A 142 -2.50 -1.82 -7.09
N THR A 143 -2.46 -1.82 -5.76
CA THR A 143 -2.47 -3.05 -4.97
C THR A 143 -3.36 -2.98 -3.74
N TYR A 144 -3.47 -4.11 -3.04
CA TYR A 144 -4.45 -4.34 -1.97
C TYR A 144 -3.80 -5.18 -0.86
N PRO A 145 -3.12 -4.57 0.12
CA PRO A 145 -2.36 -5.30 1.15
C PRO A 145 -3.26 -6.19 2.03
N ALA A 146 -4.44 -5.69 2.41
CA ALA A 146 -5.43 -6.49 3.14
C ALA A 146 -5.93 -7.74 2.36
N ALA A 147 -6.05 -7.62 1.04
CA ALA A 147 -6.40 -8.77 0.20
C ALA A 147 -5.24 -9.74 0.04
N SER A 148 -4.00 -9.23 -0.04
CA SER A 148 -2.78 -10.03 -0.08
C SER A 148 -2.59 -10.86 1.20
N LEU A 149 -2.91 -10.30 2.36
CA LEU A 149 -2.97 -11.03 3.63
C LEU A 149 -3.95 -12.20 3.58
N LYS A 150 -5.20 -11.91 3.17
CA LYS A 150 -6.24 -12.94 3.01
C LYS A 150 -5.80 -14.04 2.04
N GLN A 151 -5.23 -13.64 0.90
CA GLN A 151 -4.74 -14.56 -0.13
C GLN A 151 -3.60 -15.47 0.40
N SER A 152 -2.80 -14.95 1.33
CA SER A 152 -1.72 -15.67 2.01
C SER A 152 -2.19 -16.50 3.21
N GLY A 153 -3.51 -16.59 3.47
CA GLY A 153 -4.09 -17.36 4.57
C GLY A 153 -4.17 -16.64 5.91
N TYR A 154 -3.86 -15.33 5.97
CA TYR A 154 -3.95 -14.53 7.19
C TYR A 154 -5.30 -13.79 7.30
N SER A 155 -5.68 -13.45 8.54
CA SER A 155 -6.84 -12.60 8.77
C SER A 155 -6.60 -11.18 8.27
N ARG A 156 -7.56 -10.63 7.52
CA ARG A 156 -7.58 -9.22 7.12
C ARG A 156 -8.07 -8.27 8.22
N GLU A 157 -8.52 -8.81 9.35
CA GLU A 157 -9.18 -8.06 10.42
C GLU A 157 -8.31 -8.01 11.67
N GLY A 158 -8.34 -6.87 12.36
CA GLY A 158 -7.70 -6.71 13.66
C GLY A 158 -6.20 -6.37 13.61
N TYR A 159 -5.50 -6.49 12.48
CA TYR A 159 -4.05 -6.19 12.44
C TYR A 159 -3.69 -4.69 12.42
N LYS A 160 -4.68 -3.79 12.36
CA LYS A 160 -4.49 -2.33 12.30
C LYS A 160 -4.03 -1.73 13.64
N GLY A 161 -2.87 -2.14 14.12
CA GLY A 161 -2.25 -1.74 15.38
C GLY A 161 -0.79 -1.31 15.23
N THR A 162 -0.02 -1.41 16.31
CA THR A 162 1.42 -1.12 16.38
C THR A 162 2.14 -2.25 17.11
N ALA A 163 3.27 -2.69 16.57
CA ALA A 163 4.14 -3.70 17.16
C ALA A 163 5.56 -3.15 17.37
N GLU A 164 6.27 -3.67 18.36
CA GLU A 164 7.67 -3.37 18.65
C GLU A 164 8.48 -4.67 18.66
N PHE A 165 9.69 -4.65 18.13
CA PHE A 165 10.60 -5.80 18.17
C PHE A 165 11.53 -5.72 19.38
N ASP A 166 11.44 -6.67 20.31
CA ASP A 166 12.20 -6.63 21.58
C ASP A 166 13.66 -7.12 21.47
N GLY A 167 14.08 -7.48 20.26
CA GLY A 167 15.37 -8.13 19.94
C GLY A 167 15.25 -9.63 19.69
N THR A 168 14.13 -10.25 20.07
CA THR A 168 13.84 -11.68 19.88
C THR A 168 12.57 -11.89 19.07
N GLN A 169 11.48 -11.21 19.43
CA GLN A 169 10.15 -11.34 18.84
C GLN A 169 9.43 -9.99 18.77
N TRP A 170 8.36 -9.95 17.99
CA TRP A 170 7.43 -8.83 17.99
C TRP A 170 6.48 -8.93 19.17
N ILE A 171 6.27 -7.80 19.83
CA ILE A 171 5.31 -7.62 20.91
C ILE A 171 4.34 -6.48 20.58
N GLY A 172 3.09 -6.61 20.98
CA GLY A 172 2.12 -5.52 20.81
C GLY A 172 2.47 -4.37 21.75
N VAL A 173 2.53 -3.14 21.22
CA VAL A 173 2.77 -1.95 22.05
C VAL A 173 1.64 -1.80 23.08
N GLY A 174 1.98 -1.50 24.33
CA GLY A 174 0.99 -1.34 25.41
C GLY A 174 -0.03 -0.25 25.12
N ALA A 175 -1.31 -0.56 25.20
CA ALA A 175 -2.43 0.36 24.97
C ALA A 175 -3.40 0.37 26.16
N LYS A 176 -4.03 1.53 26.41
CA LYS A 176 -5.00 1.69 27.51
C LYS A 176 -6.35 1.02 27.23
N LYS A 177 -6.69 0.83 25.95
CA LYS A 177 -7.96 0.26 25.52
C LYS A 177 -7.74 -1.18 25.05
N ASP A 178 -8.55 -2.11 25.54
CA ASP A 178 -8.45 -3.53 25.16
C ASP A 178 -8.58 -3.75 23.66
N THR A 179 -9.41 -2.96 22.99
CA THR A 179 -9.60 -3.05 21.52
C THR A 179 -8.35 -2.66 20.76
N GLU A 180 -7.58 -1.69 21.26
CA GLU A 180 -6.31 -1.27 20.67
C GLU A 180 -5.20 -2.25 21.02
N GLN A 181 -5.16 -2.72 22.27
CA GLN A 181 -4.21 -3.76 22.70
C GLN A 181 -4.38 -5.04 21.86
N LYS A 182 -5.63 -5.45 21.60
CA LYS A 182 -5.92 -6.59 20.74
C LYS A 182 -5.32 -6.40 19.34
N LYS A 183 -5.46 -5.20 18.76
CA LYS A 183 -4.90 -4.91 17.44
C LYS A 183 -3.38 -4.95 17.41
N ASN A 184 -2.75 -4.38 18.44
CA ASN A 184 -1.29 -4.39 18.61
C ASN A 184 -0.76 -5.83 18.72
N ASN A 185 -1.43 -6.66 19.52
CA ASN A 185 -1.10 -8.08 19.66
C ASN A 185 -1.32 -8.86 18.35
N THR A 186 -2.38 -8.55 17.60
CA THR A 186 -2.64 -9.18 16.29
C THR A 186 -1.55 -8.86 15.27
N LEU A 187 -1.11 -7.59 15.18
CA LEU A 187 0.00 -7.22 14.29
C LEU A 187 1.30 -7.90 14.70
N ALA A 188 1.62 -7.91 16.00
CA ALA A 188 2.81 -8.58 16.51
C ALA A 188 2.80 -10.10 16.21
N GLY A 189 1.68 -10.77 16.45
CA GLY A 189 1.50 -12.19 16.11
C GLY A 189 1.74 -12.47 14.63
N LEU A 190 1.15 -11.65 13.75
CA LEU A 190 1.32 -11.75 12.30
C LEU A 190 2.80 -11.62 11.88
N LEU A 191 3.51 -10.63 12.43
CA LEU A 191 4.94 -10.43 12.13
C LEU A 191 5.81 -11.60 12.62
N ASN A 192 5.45 -12.20 13.76
CA ASN A 192 6.11 -13.40 14.28
C ASN A 192 5.86 -14.63 13.42
N ASP A 193 4.62 -14.85 12.97
CA ASP A 193 4.23 -15.96 12.09
C ASP A 193 4.98 -15.87 10.75
N LEU A 194 5.10 -14.65 10.20
CA LEU A 194 5.90 -14.37 9.01
C LEU A 194 7.41 -14.44 9.25
N GLN A 195 7.85 -14.58 10.51
CA GLN A 195 9.26 -14.57 10.92
C GLN A 195 10.00 -13.30 10.50
N TRP A 196 9.30 -12.16 10.42
CA TRP A 196 9.95 -10.88 10.12
C TRP A 196 10.82 -10.46 11.29
N LYS A 197 11.98 -9.86 11.01
CA LYS A 197 12.96 -9.45 12.04
C LYS A 197 13.34 -8.00 11.85
N ALA A 198 13.63 -7.30 12.94
CA ALA A 198 14.10 -5.92 12.91
C ALA A 198 15.21 -5.69 13.94
N ALA A 199 15.75 -4.48 14.00
CA ALA A 199 16.57 -4.07 15.14
C ALA A 199 15.73 -4.03 16.43
N LYS A 200 16.38 -4.22 17.58
CA LYS A 200 15.74 -4.04 18.88
C LYS A 200 15.14 -2.63 18.99
N ASP A 201 13.98 -2.54 19.64
CA ASP A 201 13.19 -1.32 19.86
C ASP A 201 12.61 -0.71 18.56
N PHE A 202 12.71 -1.42 17.43
CA PHE A 202 12.05 -1.00 16.20
C PHE A 202 10.53 -1.12 16.35
N ARG A 203 9.82 -0.02 16.09
CA ARG A 203 8.36 0.03 16.06
C ARG A 203 7.86 0.01 14.63
N LEU A 204 6.85 -0.79 14.35
CA LEU A 204 6.14 -0.84 13.08
C LEU A 204 4.65 -0.53 13.31
N VAL A 205 4.12 0.48 12.63
CA VAL A 205 2.68 0.74 12.61
C VAL A 205 2.02 0.06 11.41
N HIS A 206 0.71 -0.16 11.49
CA HIS A 206 0.00 -0.86 10.41
C HIS A 206 0.12 -0.22 9.02
N ASP A 207 0.15 1.11 8.91
CA ASP A 207 0.31 1.78 7.61
C ASP A 207 1.70 1.45 7.00
N GLU A 208 2.75 1.37 7.82
CA GLU A 208 4.09 0.95 7.39
C GLU A 208 4.15 -0.53 7.00
N PHE A 209 3.36 -1.36 7.69
CA PHE A 209 3.20 -2.76 7.34
C PHE A 209 2.45 -2.95 6.01
N ASP A 210 1.40 -2.16 5.76
CA ASP A 210 0.65 -2.16 4.51
C ASP A 210 1.55 -1.65 3.36
N ALA A 211 2.34 -0.59 3.58
CA ALA A 211 3.35 -0.13 2.63
C ALA A 211 4.43 -1.20 2.37
N ALA A 212 4.87 -1.94 3.39
CA ALA A 212 5.80 -3.06 3.23
C ALA A 212 5.21 -4.18 2.35
N ILE A 213 3.95 -4.55 2.56
CA ILE A 213 3.25 -5.54 1.71
C ILE A 213 3.14 -5.02 0.28
N CYS A 214 2.82 -3.73 0.11
CA CYS A 214 2.79 -3.10 -1.22
C CYS A 214 4.15 -3.26 -1.91
N ALA A 215 5.25 -2.94 -1.23
CA ALA A 215 6.60 -3.06 -1.78
C ALA A 215 6.96 -4.51 -2.14
N LEU A 216 6.64 -5.46 -1.25
CA LEU A 216 6.88 -6.90 -1.46
C LEU A 216 6.08 -7.46 -2.65
N THR A 217 4.94 -6.86 -2.99
CA THR A 217 4.19 -7.20 -4.21
C THR A 217 5.07 -7.10 -5.45
N GLY A 218 6.01 -6.16 -5.50
CA GLY A 218 6.94 -6.00 -6.62
C GLY A 218 8.10 -6.99 -6.69
N LEU A 219 8.36 -7.75 -5.63
CA LEU A 219 9.48 -8.69 -5.59
C LEU A 219 9.08 -10.15 -5.82
N ASP A 220 7.82 -10.50 -5.57
CA ASP A 220 7.35 -11.88 -5.54
C ASP A 220 6.18 -12.14 -6.52
N ASN A 221 5.62 -13.34 -6.45
CA ASN A 221 4.54 -13.79 -7.30
C ASN A 221 3.28 -12.94 -7.10
N GLN A 222 2.96 -12.18 -8.14
CA GLN A 222 1.76 -11.36 -8.23
C GLN A 222 0.62 -12.17 -8.84
N LEU A 223 -0.60 -11.97 -8.33
CA LEU A 223 -1.80 -12.29 -9.07
C LEU A 223 -2.19 -11.05 -9.89
N LYS A 224 -2.35 -11.23 -11.20
CA LYS A 224 -2.73 -10.17 -12.15
C LYS A 224 -3.67 -10.70 -13.23
N GLY A 225 -4.37 -9.80 -13.92
CA GLY A 225 -5.25 -10.14 -15.04
C GLY A 225 -6.25 -11.26 -14.71
N VAL A 226 -6.19 -12.38 -15.45
CA VAL A 226 -7.12 -13.52 -15.26
C VAL A 226 -6.96 -14.18 -13.89
N GLU A 227 -5.74 -14.25 -13.33
CA GLU A 227 -5.52 -14.87 -12.02
C GLU A 227 -6.12 -14.03 -10.90
N LEU A 228 -5.91 -12.71 -10.95
CA LEU A 228 -6.54 -11.77 -10.01
C LEU A 228 -8.06 -11.84 -10.10
N ARG A 229 -8.61 -11.88 -11.32
CA ARG A 229 -10.07 -11.99 -11.55
C ARG A 229 -10.65 -13.22 -10.85
N ARG A 230 -9.96 -14.37 -10.95
CA ARG A 230 -10.37 -15.61 -10.29
C ARG A 230 -10.27 -15.51 -8.76
N ALA A 231 -9.16 -14.98 -8.24
CA ALA A 231 -8.96 -14.81 -6.80
C ALA A 231 -9.97 -13.83 -6.18
N ALA A 232 -10.32 -12.78 -6.91
CA ALA A 232 -11.33 -11.80 -6.55
C ALA A 232 -12.77 -12.29 -6.78
N LEU A 233 -12.98 -13.50 -7.33
CA LEU A 233 -14.30 -14.03 -7.68
C LEU A 233 -15.13 -13.09 -8.58
N LEU A 234 -14.45 -12.35 -9.46
CA LEU A 234 -15.09 -11.48 -10.43
C LEU A 234 -15.68 -12.27 -11.60
N SER A 235 -16.68 -11.71 -12.27
CA SER A 235 -17.31 -12.36 -13.41
C SER A 235 -16.34 -12.47 -14.60
N ALA A 236 -16.50 -13.49 -15.43
CA ALA A 236 -15.59 -13.74 -16.57
C ALA A 236 -15.51 -12.56 -17.56
N ASN A 237 -16.57 -11.74 -17.64
CA ASN A 237 -16.68 -10.61 -18.56
C ASN A 237 -16.19 -9.28 -17.97
N GLN A 238 -15.71 -9.25 -16.72
CA GLN A 238 -15.12 -8.05 -16.14
C GLN A 238 -13.64 -7.97 -16.49
N ASP A 239 -13.29 -7.06 -17.39
CA ASP A 239 -11.89 -6.77 -17.68
C ASP A 239 -11.24 -6.02 -16.53
N LEU A 240 -10.12 -6.59 -16.04
CA LEU A 240 -9.26 -5.94 -15.07
C LEU A 240 -8.14 -5.21 -15.81
N PRO A 241 -7.94 -3.92 -15.57
CA PRO A 241 -6.84 -3.18 -16.17
C PRO A 241 -5.48 -3.76 -15.75
N THR A 242 -4.47 -3.59 -16.59
CA THR A 242 -3.12 -4.18 -16.43
C THR A 242 -2.39 -3.75 -15.16
N GLY A 243 -2.77 -2.60 -14.57
CA GLY A 243 -2.15 -2.04 -13.36
C GLY A 243 -2.59 -2.64 -12.03
N TYR A 244 -3.46 -3.63 -12.00
CA TYR A 244 -4.05 -4.17 -10.78
C TYR A 244 -3.35 -5.47 -10.37
N VAL A 245 -2.78 -5.49 -9.17
CA VAL A 245 -2.00 -6.63 -8.67
C VAL A 245 -2.23 -6.89 -7.18
N ILE A 246 -2.16 -8.15 -6.75
CA ILE A 246 -2.02 -8.49 -5.33
C ILE A 246 -0.90 -9.49 -5.15
N LEU A 247 -0.27 -9.48 -3.98
CA LEU A 247 0.76 -10.43 -3.62
C LEU A 247 0.12 -11.79 -3.30
N LYS A 248 0.55 -12.84 -4.01
CA LYS A 248 -0.02 -14.20 -3.89
C LYS A 248 0.32 -14.85 -2.56
N SER A 249 1.53 -14.61 -2.06
CA SER A 249 2.03 -15.14 -0.80
C SER A 249 3.00 -14.12 -0.20
N ILE A 250 2.78 -13.75 1.06
CA ILE A 250 3.70 -12.86 1.76
C ILE A 250 5.00 -13.61 2.07
N PRO A 251 6.18 -13.08 1.67
CA PRO A 251 7.46 -13.70 1.99
C PRO A 251 7.69 -13.82 3.49
N MET A 252 8.21 -14.98 3.88
CA MET A 252 8.70 -15.19 5.24
C MET A 252 10.14 -14.67 5.39
N ARG A 253 10.57 -14.48 6.64
CA ARG A 253 11.98 -14.15 6.99
C ARG A 253 12.50 -12.87 6.35
N VAL A 254 11.65 -11.85 6.31
CA VAL A 254 12.03 -10.50 5.86
C VAL A 254 12.76 -9.77 6.99
N ALA A 255 13.87 -9.12 6.65
CA ALA A 255 14.53 -8.17 7.54
C ALA A 255 13.93 -6.77 7.34
N ILE A 256 13.50 -6.12 8.41
CA ILE A 256 12.97 -4.75 8.40
C ILE A 256 14.03 -3.81 8.96
N ARG A 257 14.20 -2.67 8.30
CA ARG A 257 15.10 -1.60 8.72
C ARG A 257 14.39 -0.26 8.63
N LEU A 258 14.93 0.70 9.37
CA LEU A 258 14.48 2.08 9.31
C LEU A 258 15.45 2.89 8.45
N ASP A 259 14.90 3.69 7.55
CA ASP A 259 15.57 4.84 6.98
C ASP A 259 14.80 6.08 7.43
N GLU A 260 15.40 6.83 8.36
CA GLU A 260 14.90 8.15 8.68
C GLU A 260 15.44 9.08 7.60
N LEU A 261 14.55 9.55 6.73
CA LEU A 261 14.85 10.66 5.83
C LEU A 261 14.92 11.94 6.69
N GLY A 262 15.98 12.02 7.52
CA GLY A 262 16.28 13.12 8.43
C GLY A 262 17.07 14.23 7.73
N GLY A 263 16.83 15.48 8.15
CA GLY A 263 17.30 16.74 7.54
C GLY A 263 18.78 16.79 7.17
N GLN A 264 19.22 17.59 6.19
CA GLN A 264 18.98 19.04 5.99
C GLN A 264 19.61 19.48 4.63
N PRO A 265 19.57 20.76 4.16
CA PRO A 265 19.32 22.03 4.88
C PRO A 265 17.92 22.62 4.72
#